data_AF-A0A538NEE2-F1
#
_entry.id   AF-A0A538NEE2-F1
#
_cell.length_a   1.000
_cell.length_b   1.000
_cell.length_c   1.000
_cell.angle_alpha   90.00
_cell.angle_beta   90.00
_cell.angle_gamma   90.00
#
_symmetry.space_group_name_H-M   'P 1'
#
loop_
_entity.id
_entity.type
_entity.pdbx_description
1 polymer ?
#
loop_
_entity_poly.entity_id
_entity_poly.type
_entity_poly.pdbx_seq_one_letter_code
_entity_poly.pdbx_strand_id
1 'polypeptide(L)'
;MNETLFTQIQKLFERTYAQVGINLEDCLIDRTRCTQLSILAGKSARELSELARTFLRRAGDQLYVGIYYSRWLIEQLEQHDPRAGLGDRNIRSLIMFVEEINHALHAALQFKCGSREIASEDFARNLELQAQVDTYLVLLLFVAFFRKTQRVSRTDRRWLRFHLFARQCPEAFRDKNLRGRYLETSQLAASYTHYLDTLNGQRRLDEIRRFHSLDYDAKRARILALMDSGAN
;
A
#
# COMPACT_ATOMS: atom_id res chain seq x y z
N MET A 1 -15.63 -19.83 -11.75
CA MET A 1 -15.70 -18.40 -11.39
C MET A 1 -14.39 -17.74 -11.81
N ASN A 2 -14.45 -16.58 -12.47
CA ASN A 2 -13.24 -15.80 -12.75
C ASN A 2 -12.66 -15.28 -11.43
N GLU A 3 -11.34 -15.24 -11.34
CA GLU A 3 -10.63 -14.71 -10.18
C GLU A 3 -10.92 -13.20 -10.00
N THR A 4 -11.18 -12.78 -8.75
CA THR A 4 -11.42 -11.37 -8.43
C THR A 4 -10.13 -10.56 -8.54
N LEU A 5 -10.25 -9.24 -8.78
CA LEU A 5 -9.11 -8.33 -8.73
C LEU A 5 -8.42 -8.38 -7.36
N PHE A 6 -9.21 -8.50 -6.29
CA PHE A 6 -8.71 -8.64 -4.92
C PHE A 6 -7.80 -9.87 -4.78
N THR A 7 -8.29 -11.06 -5.17
CA THR A 7 -7.53 -12.31 -5.09
C THR A 7 -6.24 -12.22 -5.91
N GLN A 8 -6.28 -11.58 -7.08
CA GLN A 8 -5.09 -11.37 -7.91
C GLN A 8 -4.03 -10.53 -7.21
N ILE A 9 -4.43 -9.43 -6.57
CA ILE A 9 -3.51 -8.55 -5.84
C ILE A 9 -2.96 -9.25 -4.59
N GLN A 10 -3.81 -9.93 -3.80
CA GLN A 10 -3.34 -10.72 -2.66
C GLN A 10 -2.30 -11.75 -3.10
N LYS A 11 -2.59 -12.55 -4.14
CA LYS A 11 -1.64 -13.56 -4.65
C LYS A 11 -0.35 -12.94 -5.18
N LEU A 12 -0.42 -11.75 -5.79
CA LEU A 12 0.76 -11.03 -6.24
C LEU A 12 1.67 -10.67 -5.05
N PHE A 13 1.10 -10.14 -3.97
CA PHE A 13 1.86 -9.85 -2.75
C PHE A 13 2.38 -11.11 -2.08
N GLU A 14 1.59 -12.18 -1.98
CA GLU A 14 2.02 -13.43 -1.35
C GLU A 14 3.15 -14.12 -2.13
N ARG A 15 3.12 -14.06 -3.46
CA ARG A 15 4.23 -14.55 -4.32
C ARG A 15 5.49 -13.70 -4.14
N THR A 16 5.32 -12.42 -3.88
CA THR A 16 6.44 -11.48 -3.70
C THR A 16 7.09 -11.69 -2.33
N TYR A 17 6.30 -11.80 -1.27
CA TYR A 17 6.77 -11.77 0.11
C TYR A 17 6.63 -13.11 0.83
N ALA A 18 5.42 -13.49 1.21
CA ALA A 18 5.10 -14.74 1.87
C ALA A 18 3.58 -14.94 1.91
N GLN A 19 3.14 -16.20 2.06
CA GLN A 19 1.73 -16.51 2.23
C GLN A 19 1.22 -16.08 3.62
N VAL A 20 0.11 -15.34 3.64
CA VAL A 20 -0.54 -14.98 4.90
C VAL A 20 -1.33 -16.17 5.48
N GLY A 21 -1.86 -17.04 4.61
CA GLY A 21 -2.58 -18.26 5.01
C GLY A 21 -4.03 -18.03 5.40
N ILE A 22 -4.58 -16.85 5.08
CA ILE A 22 -6.00 -16.49 5.20
C ILE A 22 -6.46 -15.85 3.89
N ASN A 23 -7.73 -16.00 3.55
CA ASN A 23 -8.33 -15.23 2.46
C ASN A 23 -8.71 -13.84 3.00
N LEU A 24 -8.06 -12.77 2.51
CA LEU A 24 -8.36 -11.42 3.01
C LEU A 24 -9.72 -10.90 2.51
N GLU A 25 -10.34 -11.53 1.50
CA GLU A 25 -11.74 -11.23 1.12
C GLU A 25 -12.70 -11.59 2.26
N ASP A 26 -12.39 -12.59 3.08
CA ASP A 26 -13.20 -12.97 4.25
C ASP A 26 -13.11 -11.91 5.37
N CYS A 27 -12.18 -10.96 5.26
CA CYS A 27 -12.01 -9.84 6.17
C CYS A 27 -12.75 -8.57 5.71
N LEU A 28 -13.50 -8.63 4.60
CA LEU A 28 -14.30 -7.50 4.12
C LEU A 28 -15.43 -7.19 5.09
N ILE A 29 -15.57 -5.91 5.45
CA ILE A 29 -16.62 -5.43 6.35
C ILE A 29 -17.55 -4.46 5.62
N ASP A 30 -18.79 -4.38 6.10
CA ASP A 30 -19.78 -3.46 5.57
C ASP A 30 -19.61 -2.03 6.10
N ARG A 31 -20.43 -1.11 5.56
CA ARG A 31 -20.46 0.30 5.98
C ARG A 31 -20.85 0.47 7.44
N THR A 32 -21.76 -0.35 7.95
CA THR A 32 -22.21 -0.30 9.34
C THR A 32 -21.05 -0.57 10.28
N ARG A 33 -20.30 -1.64 10.02
CA ARG A 33 -19.15 -2.03 10.80
C ARG A 33 -18.00 -1.03 10.66
N CYS A 34 -17.74 -0.51 9.46
CA CYS A 34 -16.77 0.55 9.25
C CYS A 34 -17.08 1.79 10.11
N THR A 35 -18.35 2.20 10.19
CA THR A 35 -18.79 3.33 11.01
C THR A 35 -18.54 3.07 12.50
N GLN A 36 -18.91 1.88 12.99
CA GLN A 36 -18.68 1.48 14.38
C GLN A 36 -17.19 1.48 14.74
N LEU A 37 -16.34 0.87 13.90
CA LEU A 37 -14.90 0.79 14.15
C LEU A 37 -14.24 2.17 14.05
N SER A 38 -14.71 3.04 13.17
CA SER A 38 -14.22 4.42 13.06
C SER A 38 -14.51 5.26 14.31
N ILE A 39 -15.64 5.01 14.99
CA ILE A 39 -15.94 5.64 16.28
C ILE A 39 -14.97 5.14 17.35
N LEU A 40 -14.70 3.83 17.39
CA LEU A 40 -13.80 3.20 18.35
C LEU A 40 -12.32 3.59 18.15
N ALA A 41 -11.90 3.85 16.90
CA ALA A 41 -10.54 4.25 16.56
C ALA A 41 -10.19 5.69 16.98
N GLY A 42 -11.17 6.48 17.43
CA GLY A 42 -10.94 7.81 17.98
C GLY A 42 -10.99 8.94 16.95
N LYS A 43 -10.65 10.17 17.40
CA LYS A 43 -10.88 11.40 16.63
C LYS A 43 -9.99 11.53 15.40
N SER A 44 -8.72 11.13 15.48
CA SER A 44 -7.77 11.19 14.36
C SER A 44 -8.17 10.27 13.20
N ALA A 45 -8.79 9.12 13.50
CA ALA A 45 -9.31 8.20 12.48
C ALA A 45 -10.45 8.80 11.62
N ARG A 46 -11.05 9.93 12.02
CA ARG A 46 -12.05 10.63 11.19
C ARG A 46 -11.43 11.36 10.01
N GLU A 47 -10.13 11.66 10.05
CA GLU A 47 -9.42 12.33 8.97
C GLU A 47 -8.97 11.36 7.87
N LEU A 48 -9.02 10.05 8.13
CA LEU A 48 -8.70 9.01 7.14
C LEU A 48 -9.79 8.90 6.08
N SER A 49 -9.47 8.30 4.93
CA SER A 49 -10.40 8.16 3.79
C SER A 49 -11.71 7.49 4.18
N GLU A 50 -12.86 8.05 3.80
CA GLU A 50 -14.16 7.37 3.94
C GLU A 50 -14.41 6.33 2.83
N LEU A 51 -13.53 6.28 1.82
CA LEU A 51 -13.71 5.44 0.64
C LEU A 51 -13.11 4.04 0.80
N ALA A 52 -12.05 3.91 1.59
CA ALA A 52 -11.35 2.66 1.86
C ALA A 52 -10.64 2.76 3.22
N ARG A 53 -10.66 1.69 4.02
CA ARG A 53 -9.97 1.62 5.32
C ARG A 53 -9.63 0.19 5.74
N THR A 54 -8.45 0.01 6.33
CA THR A 54 -8.07 -1.19 7.07
C THR A 54 -8.11 -0.94 8.58
N PHE A 55 -8.74 -1.84 9.31
CA PHE A 55 -8.83 -1.84 10.76
C PHE A 55 -8.05 -3.02 11.32
N LEU A 56 -7.22 -2.75 12.31
CA LEU A 56 -6.41 -3.75 12.99
C LEU A 56 -6.72 -3.71 14.48
N ARG A 57 -6.88 -4.87 15.10
CA ARG A 57 -7.00 -5.00 16.55
C ARG A 57 -6.30 -6.24 17.04
N ARG A 58 -5.45 -6.09 18.04
CA ARG A 58 -4.85 -7.21 18.78
C ARG A 58 -5.71 -7.54 19.99
N ALA A 59 -5.99 -8.81 20.22
CA ALA A 59 -6.49 -9.29 21.51
C ALA A 59 -5.78 -10.60 21.86
N GLY A 60 -4.97 -10.58 22.92
CA GLY A 60 -4.09 -11.71 23.25
C GLY A 60 -3.17 -12.06 22.08
N ASP A 61 -3.20 -13.32 21.67
CA ASP A 61 -2.41 -13.85 20.54
C ASP A 61 -3.19 -13.89 19.21
N GLN A 62 -4.27 -13.09 19.11
CA GLN A 62 -5.05 -12.96 17.89
C GLN A 62 -4.94 -11.55 17.31
N LEU A 63 -4.83 -11.49 15.98
CA LEU A 63 -5.00 -10.29 15.18
C LEU A 63 -6.35 -10.34 14.47
N TYR A 64 -7.19 -9.34 14.71
CA TYR A 64 -8.41 -9.11 13.95
C TYR A 64 -8.12 -8.07 12.87
N VAL A 65 -8.58 -8.37 11.66
CA VAL A 65 -8.45 -7.53 10.47
C VAL A 65 -9.84 -7.26 9.92
N GLY A 66 -10.10 -6.01 9.56
CA GLY A 66 -11.30 -5.62 8.83
C GLY A 66 -10.94 -4.68 7.68
N ILE A 67 -11.39 -4.96 6.47
CA ILE A 67 -11.12 -4.15 5.29
C ILE A 67 -12.45 -3.60 4.78
N TYR A 68 -12.56 -2.29 4.70
CA TYR A 68 -13.73 -1.63 4.17
C TYR A 68 -13.41 -0.98 2.82
N TYR A 69 -14.28 -1.21 1.84
CA TYR A 69 -14.36 -0.41 0.63
C TYR A 69 -15.78 0.15 0.49
N SER A 70 -15.88 1.44 0.21
CA SER A 70 -17.17 2.07 -0.05
C SER A 70 -17.81 1.53 -1.33
N ARG A 71 -19.13 1.55 -1.37
CA ARG A 71 -19.90 1.19 -2.57
C ARG A 71 -19.46 1.98 -3.80
N TRP A 72 -19.22 3.28 -3.63
CA TRP A 72 -18.72 4.13 -4.72
C TRP A 72 -17.39 3.63 -5.28
N LEU A 73 -16.44 3.26 -4.42
CA LEU A 73 -15.13 2.76 -4.85
C LEU A 73 -15.27 1.44 -5.63
N ILE A 74 -16.10 0.53 -5.13
CA ILE A 74 -16.39 -0.75 -5.80
C ILE A 74 -16.99 -0.49 -7.19
N GLU A 75 -18.02 0.35 -7.28
CA GLU A 75 -18.67 0.71 -8.55
C GLU A 75 -17.69 1.35 -9.53
N GLN A 76 -16.77 2.20 -9.07
CA GLN A 76 -15.73 2.79 -9.93
C GLN A 76 -14.76 1.73 -10.48
N LEU A 77 -14.37 0.74 -9.66
CA LEU A 77 -13.48 -0.34 -10.10
C LEU A 77 -14.18 -1.33 -11.03
N GLU A 78 -15.47 -1.58 -10.84
CA GLU A 78 -16.25 -2.43 -11.73
C GLU A 78 -16.51 -1.74 -13.08
N GLN A 79 -16.85 -0.45 -13.06
CA GLN A 79 -17.12 0.32 -14.28
C GLN A 79 -15.84 0.60 -15.08
N HIS A 80 -14.70 0.77 -14.39
CA HIS A 80 -13.42 1.10 -14.98
C HIS A 80 -12.35 0.10 -14.54
N ASP A 81 -12.57 -1.18 -14.87
CA ASP A 81 -11.70 -2.29 -14.46
C ASP A 81 -10.24 -2.04 -14.85
N PRO A 82 -9.31 -1.94 -13.89
CA PRO A 82 -7.89 -1.72 -14.17
C PRO A 82 -7.26 -2.87 -14.96
N ARG A 83 -7.87 -4.06 -14.99
CA ARG A 83 -7.45 -5.21 -15.81
C ARG A 83 -7.78 -5.02 -17.30
N ALA A 84 -8.65 -4.07 -17.64
CA ALA A 84 -8.93 -3.68 -19.02
C ALA A 84 -8.10 -2.48 -19.50
N GLY A 85 -7.50 -1.72 -18.57
CA GLY A 85 -6.61 -0.59 -18.88
C GLY A 85 -6.43 0.30 -17.65
N LEU A 86 -5.25 0.90 -17.50
CA LEU A 86 -4.98 1.87 -16.43
C LEU A 86 -4.93 3.30 -16.98
N GLY A 87 -5.66 4.22 -16.36
CA GLY A 87 -5.71 5.62 -16.75
C GLY A 87 -6.29 6.52 -15.67
N ASP A 88 -6.51 7.80 -15.99
CA ASP A 88 -6.94 8.81 -15.00
C ASP A 88 -8.30 8.49 -14.35
N ARG A 89 -9.13 7.66 -14.99
CA ARG A 89 -10.47 7.28 -14.50
C ARG A 89 -10.43 6.27 -13.36
N ASN A 90 -9.40 5.42 -13.28
CA ASN A 90 -9.37 4.31 -12.33
C ASN A 90 -8.10 4.24 -11.48
N ILE A 91 -7.02 4.97 -11.82
CA ILE A 91 -5.77 4.89 -11.06
C ILE A 91 -5.94 5.23 -9.58
N ARG A 92 -6.76 6.24 -9.25
CA ARG A 92 -6.99 6.63 -7.84
C ARG A 92 -7.74 5.55 -7.08
N SER A 93 -8.77 4.99 -7.69
CA SER A 93 -9.54 3.89 -7.12
C SER A 93 -8.67 2.65 -6.92
N LEU A 94 -7.80 2.34 -7.90
CA LEU A 94 -6.86 1.23 -7.78
C LEU A 94 -5.82 1.46 -6.68
N ILE A 95 -5.27 2.68 -6.54
CA ILE A 95 -4.32 3.01 -5.46
C ILE A 95 -4.96 2.72 -4.10
N MET A 96 -6.13 3.31 -3.82
CA MET A 96 -6.84 3.09 -2.55
C MET A 96 -7.17 1.61 -2.33
N PHE A 97 -7.54 0.90 -3.40
CA PHE A 97 -7.84 -0.52 -3.32
C PHE A 97 -6.63 -1.35 -2.91
N VAL A 98 -5.50 -1.13 -3.58
CA VAL A 98 -4.24 -1.87 -3.35
C VAL A 98 -3.66 -1.57 -1.97
N GLU A 99 -3.69 -0.31 -1.54
CA GLU A 99 -3.13 0.11 -0.24
C GLU A 99 -3.80 -0.62 0.93
N GLU A 100 -5.13 -0.81 0.92
CA GLU A 100 -5.80 -1.53 2.01
C GLU A 100 -5.53 -3.04 2.01
N ILE A 101 -5.41 -3.68 0.84
CA ILE A 101 -4.97 -5.08 0.77
C ILE A 101 -3.55 -5.20 1.33
N ASN A 102 -2.69 -4.24 0.98
CA ASN A 102 -1.31 -4.19 1.44
C ASN A 102 -1.24 -4.05 2.97
N HIS A 103 -1.96 -3.08 3.55
CA HIS A 103 -2.04 -2.89 5.00
C HIS A 103 -2.44 -4.17 5.73
N ALA A 104 -3.52 -4.82 5.27
CA ALA A 104 -4.01 -6.06 5.87
C ALA A 104 -2.99 -7.20 5.77
N LEU A 105 -2.40 -7.40 4.58
CA LEU A 105 -1.43 -8.46 4.34
C LEU A 105 -0.17 -8.27 5.18
N HIS A 106 0.43 -7.08 5.18
CA HIS A 106 1.68 -6.83 5.92
C HIS A 106 1.46 -6.81 7.42
N ALA A 107 0.31 -6.33 7.91
CA ALA A 107 -0.03 -6.44 9.33
C ALA A 107 -0.09 -7.91 9.76
N ALA A 108 -0.75 -8.77 8.96
CA ALA A 108 -0.86 -10.18 9.26
C ALA A 108 0.49 -10.92 9.15
N LEU A 109 1.32 -10.60 8.16
CA LEU A 109 2.68 -11.16 8.05
C LEU A 109 3.57 -10.76 9.23
N GLN A 110 3.58 -9.48 9.61
CA GLN A 110 4.35 -9.01 10.76
C GLN A 110 3.86 -9.68 12.05
N PHE A 111 2.55 -9.84 12.21
CA PHE A 111 1.98 -10.55 13.35
C PHE A 111 2.41 -12.02 13.40
N LYS A 112 2.41 -12.73 12.26
CA LYS A 112 2.92 -14.11 12.18
C LYS A 112 4.41 -14.20 12.53
N CYS A 113 5.20 -13.17 12.21
CA CYS A 113 6.63 -13.09 12.56
C CYS A 113 6.89 -12.65 14.01
N GLY A 114 5.86 -12.53 14.85
CA GLY A 114 6.02 -12.21 16.27
C GLY A 114 5.89 -10.72 16.61
N SER A 115 5.63 -9.84 15.64
CA SER A 115 5.33 -8.43 15.96
C SER A 115 4.01 -8.35 16.72
N ARG A 116 4.02 -7.63 17.84
CA ARG A 116 2.86 -7.47 18.71
C ARG A 116 2.49 -6.00 18.93
N GLU A 117 3.35 -5.06 18.57
CA GLU A 117 3.17 -3.62 18.79
C GLU A 117 2.41 -2.94 17.64
N ILE A 118 1.26 -3.50 17.25
CA ILE A 118 0.50 -3.02 16.08
C ILE A 118 -0.12 -1.62 16.25
N ALA A 119 -0.05 -1.05 17.45
CA ALA A 119 -0.57 0.28 17.79
C ALA A 119 0.52 1.35 17.84
N SER A 120 1.79 0.99 17.64
CA SER A 120 2.89 1.96 17.63
C SER A 120 2.87 2.80 16.36
N GLU A 121 3.40 4.01 16.45
CA GLU A 121 3.53 4.91 15.30
C GLU A 121 4.51 4.34 14.26
N ASP A 122 5.59 3.67 14.70
CA ASP A 122 6.55 3.05 13.80
C ASP A 122 5.92 1.89 13.01
N PHE A 123 5.02 1.12 13.64
CA PHE A 123 4.25 0.10 12.93
C PHE A 123 3.37 0.74 11.84
N ALA A 124 2.67 1.82 12.17
CA ALA A 124 1.84 2.55 11.20
C ALA A 124 2.69 3.11 10.05
N ARG A 125 3.82 3.77 10.35
CA ARG A 125 4.76 4.29 9.34
C ARG A 125 5.34 3.20 8.46
N ASN A 126 5.66 2.04 9.05
CA ASN A 126 6.16 0.89 8.32
C ASN A 126 5.13 0.37 7.31
N LEU A 127 3.86 0.28 7.70
CA LEU A 127 2.77 -0.12 6.81
C LEU A 127 2.56 0.88 5.68
N GLU A 128 2.47 2.18 5.97
CA GLU A 128 2.25 3.22 4.97
C GLU A 128 3.41 3.28 3.95
N LEU A 129 4.66 3.22 4.43
CA LEU A 129 5.84 3.18 3.55
C LEU A 129 5.83 1.96 2.64
N GLN A 130 5.53 0.77 3.20
CA GLN A 130 5.45 -0.47 2.42
C GLN A 130 4.32 -0.40 1.39
N ALA A 131 3.14 0.08 1.79
CA ALA A 131 1.97 0.20 0.93
C ALA A 131 2.22 1.12 -0.27
N GLN A 132 2.89 2.25 -0.06
CA GLN A 132 3.24 3.15 -1.15
C GLN A 132 4.25 2.52 -2.13
N VAL A 133 5.30 1.87 -1.62
CA VAL A 133 6.30 1.20 -2.47
C VAL A 133 5.66 0.08 -3.27
N ASP A 134 4.84 -0.75 -2.64
CA ASP A 134 4.17 -1.87 -3.29
C ASP A 134 3.10 -1.42 -4.28
N THR A 135 2.33 -0.39 -3.94
CA THR A 135 1.35 0.18 -4.86
C THR A 135 2.04 0.69 -6.11
N TYR A 136 3.19 1.36 -5.99
CA TYR A 136 3.99 1.75 -7.16
C TYR A 136 4.36 0.56 -8.04
N LEU A 137 4.82 -0.55 -7.45
CA LEU A 137 5.21 -1.76 -8.19
C LEU A 137 4.00 -2.45 -8.85
N VAL A 138 2.85 -2.49 -8.17
CA VAL A 138 1.60 -2.99 -8.74
C VAL A 138 1.20 -2.14 -9.94
N LEU A 139 1.19 -0.81 -9.81
CA LEU A 139 0.86 0.09 -10.91
C LEU A 139 1.82 -0.08 -12.11
N LEU A 140 3.12 -0.28 -11.85
CA LEU A 140 4.09 -0.60 -12.89
C LEU A 140 3.76 -1.90 -13.62
N LEU A 141 3.31 -2.94 -12.92
CA LEU A 141 2.89 -4.21 -13.53
C LEU A 141 1.66 -4.03 -14.42
N PHE A 142 0.66 -3.28 -13.95
CA PHE A 142 -0.52 -2.95 -14.76
C PHE A 142 -0.13 -2.19 -16.04
N VAL A 143 0.70 -1.14 -15.94
CA VAL A 143 1.18 -0.41 -17.12
C VAL A 143 1.98 -1.33 -18.05
N ALA A 144 2.90 -2.13 -17.52
CA ALA A 144 3.72 -3.03 -18.31
C ALA A 144 2.87 -4.05 -19.09
N PHE A 145 1.83 -4.61 -18.45
CA PHE A 145 0.91 -5.54 -19.09
C PHE A 145 0.27 -4.97 -20.35
N PHE A 146 -0.24 -3.73 -20.29
CA PHE A 146 -0.86 -3.09 -21.47
C PHE A 146 0.15 -2.61 -22.53
N ARG A 147 1.41 -2.40 -22.15
CA ARG A 147 2.49 -2.03 -23.08
C ARG A 147 3.10 -3.20 -23.85
N LYS A 148 2.68 -4.45 -23.55
CA LYS A 148 3.20 -5.67 -24.20
C LYS A 148 4.73 -5.74 -24.10
N THR A 149 5.44 -5.94 -25.22
CA THR A 149 6.91 -6.05 -25.28
C THR A 149 7.64 -4.71 -25.11
N GLN A 150 6.92 -3.57 -25.09
CA GLN A 150 7.55 -2.28 -24.87
C GLN A 150 7.86 -2.08 -23.39
N ARG A 151 9.09 -1.64 -23.09
CA ARG A 151 9.46 -1.24 -21.75
C ARG A 151 8.54 -0.10 -21.28
N VAL A 152 8.21 -0.10 -20.00
CA VAL A 152 7.58 1.05 -19.33
C VAL A 152 8.43 2.29 -19.60
N SER A 153 7.81 3.38 -20.05
CA SER A 153 8.52 4.60 -20.44
C SER A 153 8.86 5.49 -19.22
N ARG A 154 9.66 6.53 -19.42
CA ARG A 154 9.88 7.56 -18.39
C ARG A 154 8.60 8.36 -18.11
N THR A 155 7.79 8.61 -19.14
CA THR A 155 6.51 9.32 -19.01
C THR A 155 5.53 8.55 -18.15
N ASP A 156 5.41 7.22 -18.35
CA ASP A 156 4.53 6.38 -17.53
C ASP A 156 4.95 6.46 -16.05
N ARG A 157 6.24 6.30 -15.76
CA ARG A 157 6.76 6.38 -14.39
C ARG A 157 6.48 7.73 -13.75
N ARG A 158 6.65 8.82 -14.49
CA ARG A 158 6.35 10.17 -14.03
C ARG A 158 4.85 10.32 -13.72
N TRP A 159 3.98 9.78 -14.58
CA TRP A 159 2.53 9.81 -14.38
C TRP A 159 2.09 8.99 -13.16
N LEU A 160 2.66 7.78 -12.97
CA LEU A 160 2.41 6.97 -11.78
C LEU A 160 2.85 7.69 -10.49
N ARG A 161 4.05 8.27 -10.48
CA ARG A 161 4.57 9.04 -9.33
C ARG A 161 3.73 10.27 -9.04
N PHE A 162 3.21 10.93 -10.08
CA PHE A 162 2.33 12.07 -9.89
C PHE A 162 1.08 11.66 -9.12
N HIS A 163 0.38 10.60 -9.55
CA HIS A 163 -0.84 10.14 -8.88
C HIS A 163 -0.59 9.55 -7.50
N LEU A 164 0.54 8.86 -7.29
CA LEU A 164 0.84 8.22 -6.02
C LEU A 164 1.43 9.17 -4.97
N PHE A 165 2.34 10.08 -5.35
CA PHE A 165 3.09 10.91 -4.41
C PHE A 165 2.70 12.39 -4.53
N ALA A 166 2.80 12.98 -5.72
CA ALA A 166 2.69 14.44 -5.88
C ALA A 166 1.28 14.99 -5.69
N ARG A 167 0.24 14.17 -5.89
CA ARG A 167 -1.16 14.54 -5.66
C ARG A 167 -1.60 14.39 -4.20
N GLN A 168 -0.78 13.79 -3.34
CA GLN A 168 -1.10 13.72 -1.93
C GLN A 168 -1.12 15.12 -1.33
N CYS A 169 -2.02 15.35 -0.37
CA CYS A 169 -2.13 16.61 0.34
C CYS A 169 -2.01 16.35 1.85
N PRO A 170 -0.79 16.16 2.39
CA PRO A 170 -0.60 15.94 3.83
C PRO A 170 -1.16 17.09 4.68
N GLU A 171 -1.18 18.31 4.15
CA GLU A 171 -1.76 19.48 4.83
C GLU A 171 -3.29 19.41 4.99
N ALA A 172 -3.96 18.43 4.37
CA ALA A 172 -5.37 18.15 4.64
C ALA A 172 -5.59 17.56 6.05
N PHE A 173 -4.56 16.96 6.65
CA PHE A 173 -4.62 16.41 8.00
C PHE A 173 -4.41 17.51 9.05
N ARG A 174 -5.35 17.61 9.99
CA ARG A 174 -5.26 18.48 11.16
C ARG A 174 -4.44 17.82 12.26
N ASP A 175 -4.53 16.51 12.39
CA ASP A 175 -3.71 15.75 13.31
C ASP A 175 -2.24 15.80 12.89
N LYS A 176 -1.37 16.30 13.79
CA LYS A 176 0.05 16.51 13.48
C LYS A 176 0.80 15.20 13.25
N ASN A 177 0.41 14.12 13.95
CA ASN A 177 1.08 12.84 13.81
C ASN A 177 0.71 12.19 12.48
N LEU A 178 -0.58 12.17 12.11
CA LEU A 178 -1.03 11.73 10.79
C LEU A 178 -0.36 12.50 9.66
N ARG A 179 -0.33 13.83 9.77
CA ARG A 179 0.36 14.67 8.77
C ARG A 179 1.84 14.30 8.65
N GLY A 180 2.53 14.15 9.78
CA GLY A 180 3.95 13.77 9.81
C GLY A 180 4.19 12.40 9.17
N ARG A 181 3.36 11.41 9.49
CA ARG A 181 3.41 10.06 8.94
C ARG A 181 3.29 10.07 7.41
N TYR A 182 2.22 10.67 6.88
CA TYR A 182 1.99 10.69 5.42
C TYR A 182 3.05 11.49 4.69
N LEU A 183 3.53 12.61 5.25
CA LEU A 183 4.59 13.40 4.64
C LEU A 183 5.91 12.62 4.57
N GLU A 184 6.36 12.05 5.70
CA GLU A 184 7.64 11.34 5.77
C GLU A 184 7.63 10.09 4.89
N THR A 185 6.62 9.23 5.04
CA THR A 185 6.53 7.98 4.28
C THR A 185 6.44 8.23 2.78
N SER A 186 5.69 9.25 2.34
CA SER A 186 5.58 9.63 0.92
C SER A 186 6.90 10.11 0.33
N GLN A 187 7.66 10.93 1.07
CA GLN A 187 8.99 11.39 0.62
C GLN A 187 9.98 10.23 0.52
N LEU A 188 9.99 9.34 1.51
CA LEU A 188 10.84 8.15 1.54
C LEU A 188 10.47 7.19 0.40
N ALA A 189 9.19 6.88 0.22
CA ALA A 189 8.70 6.00 -0.84
C ALA A 189 8.98 6.58 -2.24
N ALA A 190 8.77 7.88 -2.44
CA ALA A 190 9.09 8.55 -3.70
C ALA A 190 10.58 8.41 -4.05
N SER A 191 11.47 8.64 -3.09
CA SER A 191 12.91 8.52 -3.27
C SER A 191 13.35 7.06 -3.50
N TYR A 192 12.84 6.14 -2.69
CA TYR A 192 13.18 4.72 -2.78
C TYR A 192 12.76 4.10 -4.10
N THR A 193 11.55 4.42 -4.57
CA THR A 193 11.07 3.92 -5.85
C THR A 193 11.90 4.44 -7.02
N HIS A 194 12.51 5.63 -6.93
CA HIS A 194 13.46 6.11 -7.96
C HIS A 194 14.69 5.21 -8.05
N TYR A 195 15.22 4.79 -6.91
CA TYR A 195 16.28 3.80 -6.87
C TYR A 195 15.83 2.44 -7.45
N LEU A 196 14.64 1.94 -7.10
CA LEU A 196 14.12 0.68 -7.64
C LEU A 196 14.01 0.67 -9.18
N ASP A 197 13.73 1.82 -9.80
CA ASP A 197 13.69 1.97 -11.26
C ASP A 197 15.04 1.75 -11.94
N THR A 198 16.16 1.95 -11.22
CA THR A 198 17.52 1.71 -11.73
C THR A 198 17.87 0.22 -11.76
N LEU A 199 17.16 -0.60 -10.99
CA LEU A 199 17.41 -2.02 -10.87
C LEU A 199 16.72 -2.81 -11.99
N ASN A 200 17.37 -3.89 -12.44
CA ASN A 200 16.75 -4.90 -13.29
C ASN A 200 15.74 -5.75 -12.49
N GLY A 201 14.95 -6.58 -13.18
CA GLY A 201 13.87 -7.35 -12.57
C GLY A 201 14.31 -8.22 -11.37
N GLN A 202 15.40 -8.97 -11.52
CA GLN A 202 15.90 -9.85 -10.45
C GLN A 202 16.42 -9.05 -9.25
N ARG A 203 17.29 -8.06 -9.50
CA ARG A 203 17.85 -7.21 -8.44
C ARG A 203 16.76 -6.42 -7.71
N ARG A 204 15.72 -5.99 -8.43
CA ARG A 204 14.57 -5.31 -7.82
C ARG A 204 13.79 -6.26 -6.91
N LEU A 205 13.54 -7.49 -7.34
CA LEU A 205 12.84 -8.49 -6.53
C LEU A 205 13.63 -8.83 -5.24
N ASP A 206 14.94 -9.03 -5.36
CA ASP A 206 15.80 -9.31 -4.21
C ASP A 206 15.83 -8.12 -3.24
N GLU A 207 15.88 -6.90 -3.79
CA GLU A 207 15.86 -5.66 -3.03
C GLU A 207 14.55 -5.47 -2.26
N ILE A 208 13.39 -5.61 -2.89
CA ILE A 208 12.11 -5.38 -2.22
C ILE A 208 11.84 -6.42 -1.13
N ARG A 209 12.29 -7.67 -1.33
CA ARG A 209 12.21 -8.72 -0.30
C ARG A 209 13.10 -8.41 0.90
N ARG A 210 14.33 -7.95 0.65
CA ARG A 210 15.22 -7.50 1.72
C ARG A 210 14.62 -6.31 2.46
N PHE A 211 14.16 -5.30 1.73
CA PHE A 211 13.53 -4.10 2.29
C PHE A 211 12.31 -4.46 3.15
N HIS A 212 11.43 -5.34 2.67
CA HIS A 212 10.26 -5.82 3.41
C HIS A 212 10.62 -6.43 4.78
N SER A 213 11.77 -7.13 4.88
CA SER A 213 12.21 -7.76 6.13
C SER A 213 12.72 -6.78 7.19
N LEU A 214 12.95 -5.53 6.83
CA LEU A 214 13.43 -4.48 7.73
C LEU A 214 12.26 -3.86 8.53
N ASP A 215 12.56 -3.44 9.75
CA ASP A 215 11.69 -2.53 10.50
C ASP A 215 11.73 -1.11 9.91
N TYR A 216 10.92 -0.21 10.47
CA TYR A 216 10.79 1.15 9.93
C TYR A 216 12.11 1.92 9.94
N ASP A 217 12.85 1.88 11.06
CA ASP A 217 14.11 2.61 11.19
C ASP A 217 15.17 2.11 10.23
N ALA A 218 15.28 0.79 10.07
CA ALA A 218 16.21 0.19 9.13
C ALA A 218 15.81 0.47 7.67
N LYS A 219 14.50 0.51 7.34
CA LYS A 219 14.02 0.97 6.02
C LYS A 219 14.42 2.42 5.76
N ARG A 220 14.18 3.30 6.72
CA ARG A 220 14.52 4.72 6.63
C ARG A 220 16.02 4.92 6.44
N ALA A 221 16.85 4.30 7.28
CA ALA A 221 18.31 4.35 7.17
C ALA A 221 18.81 3.83 5.81
N ARG A 222 18.23 2.73 5.32
CA ARG A 222 18.53 2.18 4.01
C ARG A 222 18.22 3.16 2.88
N ILE A 223 17.06 3.80 2.90
CA ILE A 223 16.67 4.77 1.86
C ILE A 223 17.63 5.95 1.85
N LEU A 224 17.94 6.52 3.02
CA LEU A 224 18.88 7.64 3.14
C LEU A 224 20.27 7.28 2.60
N ALA A 225 20.81 6.12 2.98
CA ALA A 225 22.12 5.66 2.50
C ALA A 225 22.15 5.47 0.97
N LEU A 226 21.05 5.02 0.37
CA LEU A 226 20.92 4.86 -1.09
C LEU A 226 20.84 6.21 -1.82
N MET A 227 20.25 7.23 -1.20
CA MET A 227 20.20 8.59 -1.76
C MET A 227 21.57 9.27 -1.73
N ASP A 228 22.31 9.12 -0.63
CA ASP A 228 23.66 9.67 -0.49
C ASP A 228 24.66 9.02 -1.48
N SER A 229 24.51 7.71 -1.72
CA SER A 229 25.37 6.96 -2.64
C SER A 229 25.12 7.26 -4.11
N GLY A 230 23.95 7.82 -4.47
CA GLY A 230 23.60 8.18 -5.84
C GLY A 230 23.89 9.65 -6.21
N ALA A 231 24.32 10.46 -5.23
CA ALA A 231 24.69 11.86 -5.40
C ALA A 231 26.21 12.08 -5.61
N ASN A 232 27.01 11.00 -5.49
CA ASN A 232 28.44 10.95 -5.82
C ASN A 232 28.67 10.19 -7.13
#